data_AF-A0A2N1NB33-F1
#
_entry.id   AF-A0A2N1NB33-F1
#
_cell.length_a   1.000
_cell.length_b   1.000
_cell.length_c   1.000
_cell.angle_alpha   90.00
_cell.angle_beta   90.00
_cell.angle_gamma   90.00
#
_symmetry.space_group_name_H-M   'P 1'
#
loop_
_entity.id
_entity.type
_entity.pdbx_description
1 polymer ?
#
loop_
_entity_poly.entity_id
_entity_poly.type
_entity_poly.pdbx_seq_one_letter_code
_entity_poly.pdbx_strand_id
1 'polypeptide(L)'
;MNNFIEKILILILVFTTITFAVPLNYNQEACPTGFGQCIDGRAPTENDALLRRFPKIKLPKLGPILKAPLINGPSLSSVWKSFDSFRGKTKTSGTGKNKKYFEWDFTHNDIEVYDNKGNHLGSMDPSNGNMTKPPVKGRKINIS
;
A
#
# COMPACT_ATOMS: atom_id res chain seq x y z
N MET A 1 14.56 10.21 -59.83
CA MET A 1 14.03 9.64 -58.58
C MET A 1 15.11 8.92 -57.75
N ASN A 2 16.40 9.12 -58.04
CA ASN A 2 17.49 8.32 -57.46
C ASN A 2 18.14 9.04 -56.26
N ASN A 3 18.33 10.36 -56.35
CA ASN A 3 18.95 11.15 -55.27
C ASN A 3 18.11 11.24 -53.98
N PHE A 4 16.80 10.98 -54.04
CA PHE A 4 15.94 11.01 -52.85
C PHE A 4 15.98 9.68 -52.09
N ILE A 5 15.94 8.57 -52.82
CA ILE A 5 16.04 7.22 -52.27
C ILE A 5 17.43 6.99 -51.67
N GLU A 6 18.51 7.47 -52.31
CA GLU A 6 19.87 7.39 -51.75
C GLU A 6 20.02 8.16 -50.44
N LYS A 7 19.43 9.36 -50.33
CA LYS A 7 19.48 10.16 -49.09
C LYS A 7 18.74 9.50 -47.94
N ILE A 8 17.60 8.84 -48.21
CA ILE A 8 16.85 8.09 -47.20
C ILE A 8 17.64 6.85 -46.74
N LEU A 9 18.27 6.12 -47.66
CA LEU A 9 19.11 4.96 -47.34
C LEU A 9 20.33 5.33 -46.47
N ILE A 10 21.01 6.44 -46.78
CA ILE A 10 22.13 6.94 -45.97
C ILE A 10 21.66 7.33 -44.56
N LEU A 11 20.52 8.00 -44.44
CA LEU A 11 19.99 8.42 -43.15
C LEU A 11 19.62 7.22 -42.25
N ILE A 12 19.04 6.17 -42.84
CA ILE A 12 18.71 4.93 -42.12
C ILE A 12 19.99 4.21 -41.65
N LEU A 13 21.03 4.13 -42.50
CA LEU A 13 22.33 3.53 -42.13
C LEU A 13 23.06 4.30 -41.02
N VAL A 14 22.95 5.63 -40.99
CA VAL A 14 23.51 6.45 -39.91
C VAL A 14 22.73 6.25 -38.60
N PHE A 15 21.40 6.18 -38.67
CA PHE A 15 20.58 5.97 -37.46
C PHE A 15 20.78 4.59 -36.83
N THR A 16 20.95 3.54 -37.64
CA THR A 16 21.22 2.19 -37.13
C THR A 16 22.60 2.06 -36.50
N THR A 17 23.62 2.77 -37.00
CA THR A 17 24.98 2.70 -36.42
C THR A 17 25.11 3.48 -35.10
N ILE A 18 24.35 4.58 -34.93
CA ILE A 18 24.39 5.39 -33.69
C ILE A 18 23.74 4.68 -32.50
N THR A 19 22.82 3.73 -32.73
CA THR A 19 22.08 3.05 -31.64
C THR A 19 22.82 1.87 -31.00
N PHE A 20 23.90 1.35 -31.59
CA PHE A 20 24.61 0.17 -31.06
C PHE A 20 25.91 0.48 -30.27
N ALA A 21 26.25 1.75 -30.03
CA ALA A 21 27.53 2.12 -29.41
C ALA A 21 27.41 2.72 -27.99
N VAL A 22 26.41 2.30 -27.20
CA VAL A 22 26.36 2.64 -25.77
C VAL A 22 26.23 1.37 -24.94
N PRO A 23 27.35 0.80 -24.44
CA PRO A 23 27.26 -0.07 -23.28
C PRO A 23 26.82 0.80 -22.10
N LEU A 24 25.58 0.60 -21.63
CA LEU A 24 25.17 1.07 -20.31
C LEU A 24 25.93 0.25 -19.26
N ASN A 25 27.18 0.64 -18.99
CA ASN A 25 27.88 0.21 -17.79
C ASN A 25 27.70 1.28 -16.71
N TYR A 26 26.47 1.40 -16.24
CA TYR A 26 26.20 2.13 -15.01
C TYR A 26 26.56 1.21 -13.83
N ASN A 27 27.49 1.71 -13.02
CA ASN A 27 27.83 1.26 -11.66
C ASN A 27 28.89 0.14 -11.56
N GLN A 28 30.12 0.48 -11.92
CA GLN A 28 31.26 -0.03 -11.16
C GLN A 28 32.08 1.16 -10.67
N GLU A 29 31.56 1.84 -9.65
CA GLU A 29 32.37 2.65 -8.75
C GLU A 29 33.40 1.69 -8.12
N ALA A 30 34.55 1.53 -8.78
CA ALA A 30 35.69 0.87 -8.18
C ALA A 30 36.02 1.62 -6.90
N CYS A 31 36.14 0.90 -5.78
CA CYS A 31 36.44 1.51 -4.49
C CYS A 31 37.65 2.45 -4.63
N PRO A 32 37.55 3.74 -4.27
CA PRO A 32 38.70 4.62 -4.26
C PRO A 32 39.71 4.06 -3.26
N THR A 33 40.90 3.72 -3.76
CA THR A 33 42.04 3.29 -2.95
C THR A 33 42.48 4.45 -2.06
N GLY A 34 41.88 4.56 -0.87
CA GLY A 34 42.24 5.65 0.04
C GLY A 34 41.59 5.64 1.42
N PHE A 35 40.31 5.29 1.56
CA PHE A 35 39.64 5.37 2.87
C PHE A 35 38.50 4.33 2.97
N GLY A 36 38.80 3.13 3.46
CA GLY A 36 37.79 2.17 3.93
C GLY A 36 37.78 0.80 3.21
N GLN A 37 37.47 -0.26 3.96
CA GLN A 37 37.22 -1.60 3.44
C GLN A 37 35.92 -1.64 2.63
N CYS A 38 36.01 -2.12 1.38
CA CYS A 38 34.84 -2.48 0.58
C CYS A 38 34.06 -3.61 1.29
N ILE A 39 32.74 -3.55 1.23
CA ILE A 39 31.86 -4.66 1.63
C ILE A 39 31.44 -5.34 0.33
N ASP A 40 31.74 -6.63 0.18
CA ASP A 40 31.33 -7.45 -0.97
C ASP A 40 31.67 -6.85 -2.36
N GLY A 41 32.82 -6.15 -2.46
CA GLY A 41 33.32 -5.59 -3.71
C GLY A 41 32.64 -4.28 -4.17
N ARG A 42 31.83 -3.65 -3.32
CA ARG A 42 31.22 -2.33 -3.57
C ARG A 42 31.67 -1.29 -2.53
N ALA A 43 31.65 -0.01 -2.92
CA ALA A 43 31.72 1.11 -2.00
C ALA A 43 30.55 1.05 -0.98
N PRO A 44 30.82 1.18 0.33
CA PRO A 44 29.76 1.17 1.34
C PRO A 44 28.80 2.33 1.14
N THR A 45 27.50 2.04 1.23
CA THR A 45 26.42 3.03 1.15
C THR A 45 26.14 3.64 2.52
N GLU A 46 25.35 4.73 2.55
CA GLU A 46 24.91 5.36 3.80
C GLU A 46 24.18 4.37 4.73
N ASN A 47 23.40 3.44 4.15
CA ASN A 47 22.72 2.37 4.89
C ASN A 47 23.69 1.37 5.53
N ASP A 48 24.83 1.08 4.90
CA ASP A 48 25.86 0.18 5.44
C ASP A 48 26.59 0.81 6.64
N ALA A 49 26.80 2.14 6.59
CA ALA A 49 27.36 2.89 7.71
C ALA A 49 26.40 2.92 8.91
N LEU A 50 25.09 3.07 8.65
CA LEU A 50 24.05 3.01 9.70
C LEU A 50 24.00 1.62 10.36
N LEU A 51 24.08 0.54 9.58
CA LEU A 51 24.03 -0.83 10.12
C LEU A 51 25.18 -1.15 11.08
N ARG A 52 26.35 -0.51 10.91
CA ARG A 52 27.52 -0.66 11.80
C ARG A 52 27.41 0.15 13.09
N ARG A 53 26.61 1.22 13.09
CA ARG A 53 26.51 2.17 14.20
C ARG A 53 25.56 1.73 15.31
N PHE A 54 24.63 0.84 14.99
CA PHE A 54 23.69 0.30 15.97
C PHE A 54 24.10 -1.13 16.38
N PRO A 55 24.11 -1.45 17.69
CA PRO A 55 24.27 -2.84 18.11
C PRO A 55 23.18 -3.67 17.43
N LYS A 56 23.54 -4.85 16.89
CA LYS A 56 22.56 -5.84 16.43
C LYS A 56 21.72 -6.25 17.63
N ILE A 57 20.67 -5.49 17.92
CA ILE A 57 19.61 -5.92 18.80
C ILE A 57 19.11 -7.21 18.14
N LYS A 58 19.28 -8.35 18.81
CA LYS A 58 18.58 -9.58 18.42
C LYS A 58 17.12 -9.22 18.53
N LEU A 59 16.52 -8.83 17.39
CA LEU A 59 15.10 -8.66 17.30
C LEU A 59 14.53 -10.01 17.75
N PRO A 60 13.71 -10.06 18.81
CA PRO A 60 13.11 -11.32 19.21
C PRO A 60 12.49 -11.91 17.96
N LYS A 61 12.71 -13.21 17.71
CA LYS A 61 11.98 -13.92 16.68
C LYS A 61 10.51 -13.80 17.08
N LEU A 62 9.88 -12.75 16.57
CA LEU A 62 8.46 -12.61 16.53
C LEU A 62 8.05 -13.90 15.84
N GLY A 63 7.40 -14.80 16.57
CA GLY A 63 6.73 -15.94 15.95
C GLY A 63 5.80 -15.41 14.85
N PRO A 64 5.09 -16.27 14.12
CA PRO A 64 3.95 -15.76 13.37
C PRO A 64 3.08 -15.02 14.40
N ILE A 65 3.13 -13.69 14.42
CA ILE A 65 2.05 -12.90 14.98
C ILE A 65 0.90 -13.46 14.18
N LEU A 66 -0.02 -14.13 14.88
CA LEU A 66 -1.31 -14.43 14.33
C LEU A 66 -1.91 -13.06 14.01
N LYS A 67 -1.54 -12.53 12.85
CA LYS A 67 -2.10 -11.33 12.27
C LYS A 67 -3.56 -11.70 12.23
N ALA A 68 -4.36 -11.01 13.05
CA ALA A 68 -5.80 -11.22 13.14
C ALA A 68 -6.33 -11.57 11.75
N PRO A 69 -7.20 -12.59 11.63
CA PRO A 69 -7.60 -13.13 10.33
C PRO A 69 -7.81 -11.97 9.37
N LEU A 70 -7.03 -11.95 8.29
CA LEU A 70 -7.03 -10.85 7.31
C LEU A 70 -8.41 -10.84 6.65
N ILE A 71 -9.35 -10.12 7.25
CA ILE A 71 -10.68 -9.93 6.69
C ILE A 71 -10.55 -8.83 5.64
N ASN A 72 -10.26 -9.24 4.40
CA ASN A 72 -10.11 -8.34 3.25
C ASN A 72 -11.45 -8.09 2.52
N GLY A 73 -12.57 -8.35 3.17
CA GLY A 73 -13.87 -8.09 2.58
C GLY A 73 -15.07 -8.51 3.43
N PRO A 74 -16.26 -7.97 3.09
CA PRO A 74 -17.48 -8.15 3.87
C PRO A 74 -17.95 -9.61 3.97
N SER A 75 -17.68 -10.44 2.95
CA SER A 75 -18.10 -11.85 2.92
C SER A 75 -17.40 -12.70 3.98
N LEU A 76 -16.19 -12.32 4.36
CA LEU A 76 -15.38 -13.03 5.35
C LEU A 76 -15.67 -12.60 6.79
N SER A 77 -16.28 -11.42 7.00
CA SER A 77 -16.65 -10.93 8.32
C SER A 77 -17.95 -11.55 8.82
N SER A 78 -17.90 -12.34 9.89
CA SER A 78 -19.10 -12.81 10.61
C SER A 78 -19.90 -11.64 11.19
N VAL A 79 -19.20 -10.62 11.72
CA VAL A 79 -19.79 -9.39 12.27
C VAL A 79 -20.62 -8.68 11.20
N TRP A 80 -20.05 -8.39 10.04
CA TRP A 80 -20.76 -7.75 8.93
C TRP A 80 -21.99 -8.53 8.46
N LYS A 81 -21.85 -9.87 8.37
CA LYS A 81 -22.94 -10.76 7.96
C LYS A 81 -24.08 -10.80 8.97
N SER A 82 -23.82 -10.49 10.24
CA SER A 82 -24.84 -10.48 11.30
C SER A 82 -25.80 -9.28 11.23
N PHE A 83 -25.45 -8.22 10.51
CA PHE A 83 -26.30 -7.03 10.40
C PHE A 83 -27.33 -7.16 9.27
N ASP A 84 -28.51 -6.64 9.51
CA ASP A 84 -29.62 -6.61 8.55
C ASP A 84 -29.31 -5.66 7.40
N SER A 85 -29.81 -6.00 6.21
CA SER A 85 -29.75 -5.08 5.07
C SER A 85 -30.70 -3.89 5.30
N PHE A 86 -30.26 -2.68 4.97
CA PHE A 86 -31.09 -1.48 5.04
C PHE A 86 -31.36 -0.91 3.65
N ARG A 87 -30.39 -0.18 3.07
CA ARG A 87 -30.51 0.50 1.77
C ARG A 87 -29.18 0.50 1.06
N GLY A 88 -29.17 0.07 -0.20
CA GLY A 88 -27.95 -0.01 -0.99
C GLY A 88 -26.85 -0.80 -0.27
N LYS A 89 -25.69 -0.16 -0.07
CA LYS A 89 -24.54 -0.73 0.64
C LYS A 89 -24.63 -0.69 2.17
N THR A 90 -25.64 0.01 2.71
CA THR A 90 -25.77 0.25 4.15
C THR A 90 -26.52 -0.89 4.84
N LYS A 91 -25.99 -1.34 5.97
CA LYS A 91 -26.61 -2.30 6.89
C LYS A 91 -27.10 -1.62 8.17
N THR A 92 -27.93 -2.31 8.94
CA THR A 92 -28.52 -1.81 10.19
C THR A 92 -28.49 -2.86 11.29
N SER A 93 -28.49 -2.42 12.55
CA SER A 93 -28.65 -3.30 13.73
C SER A 93 -30.13 -3.64 14.01
N GLY A 94 -31.02 -3.46 13.04
CA GLY A 94 -32.46 -3.63 13.18
C GLY A 94 -33.23 -2.31 13.36
N THR A 95 -34.19 -2.30 14.27
CA THR A 95 -35.19 -1.23 14.46
C THR A 95 -35.03 -0.50 15.80
N GLY A 96 -35.80 0.58 16.00
CA GLY A 96 -35.84 1.33 17.26
C GLY A 96 -34.92 2.56 17.32
N LYS A 97 -34.96 3.27 18.45
CA LYS A 97 -34.25 4.55 18.65
C LYS A 97 -32.73 4.39 18.75
N ASN A 98 -32.25 3.24 19.20
CA ASN A 98 -30.82 2.98 19.38
C ASN A 98 -30.19 2.26 18.18
N LYS A 99 -30.94 2.10 17.08
CA LYS A 99 -30.41 1.44 15.88
C LYS A 99 -29.18 2.17 15.37
N LYS A 100 -28.24 1.39 14.86
CA LYS A 100 -27.02 1.87 14.21
C LYS A 100 -27.03 1.47 12.75
N TYR A 101 -26.27 2.22 11.96
CA TYR A 101 -26.04 1.92 10.56
C TYR A 101 -24.57 1.61 10.32
N PHE A 102 -24.32 0.77 9.34
CA PHE A 102 -22.99 0.24 9.05
C PHE A 102 -22.69 0.31 7.56
N GLU A 103 -21.48 0.74 7.21
CA GLU A 103 -20.95 0.64 5.85
C GLU A 103 -19.58 -0.03 5.87
N TRP A 104 -19.30 -0.84 4.85
CA TRP A 104 -17.97 -1.43 4.68
C TRP A 104 -17.03 -0.40 4.06
N ASP A 105 -15.88 -0.16 4.69
CA ASP A 105 -14.79 0.62 4.12
C ASP A 105 -13.80 -0.32 3.41
N PHE A 106 -13.79 -0.27 2.08
CA PHE A 106 -12.89 -1.09 1.27
C PHE A 106 -11.45 -0.59 1.23
N THR A 107 -11.21 0.67 1.62
CA THR A 107 -9.85 1.23 1.71
C THR A 107 -9.14 0.75 2.97
N HIS A 108 -9.87 0.58 4.07
CA HIS A 108 -9.30 0.21 5.37
C HIS A 108 -9.66 -1.20 5.84
N ASN A 109 -10.58 -1.89 5.13
CA ASN A 109 -11.11 -3.20 5.51
C ASN A 109 -11.70 -3.21 6.93
N ASP A 110 -12.44 -2.16 7.28
CA ASP A 110 -13.18 -2.04 8.53
C ASP A 110 -14.63 -1.65 8.29
N ILE A 111 -15.42 -1.63 9.38
CA ILE A 111 -16.84 -1.32 9.34
C ILE A 111 -17.03 0.08 9.92
N GLU A 112 -17.47 1.02 9.10
CA GLU A 112 -17.83 2.37 9.55
C GLU A 112 -19.19 2.34 10.24
N VAL A 113 -19.29 2.93 11.44
CA VAL A 113 -20.48 2.88 12.30
C VAL A 113 -21.11 4.26 12.38
N TYR A 114 -22.45 4.31 12.30
CA TYR A 114 -23.22 5.54 12.36
C TYR A 114 -24.40 5.43 13.34
N ASP A 115 -24.79 6.55 13.94
CA ASP A 115 -25.97 6.64 14.80
C ASP A 115 -27.28 6.67 13.99
N ASN A 116 -28.41 6.71 14.70
CA ASN A 116 -29.75 6.76 14.12
C ASN A 116 -30.08 8.07 13.36
N LYS A 117 -29.15 9.02 13.30
CA LYS A 117 -29.19 10.29 12.55
C LYS A 117 -28.14 10.32 11.44
N GLY A 118 -27.43 9.21 11.22
CA GLY A 118 -26.37 9.08 10.23
C GLY A 118 -25.06 9.74 10.62
N ASN A 119 -24.86 10.17 11.88
CA ASN A 119 -23.60 10.74 12.33
C ASN A 119 -22.56 9.64 12.56
N HIS A 120 -21.32 9.87 12.13
CA HIS A 120 -20.23 8.92 12.28
C HIS A 120 -19.84 8.71 13.75
N LEU A 121 -19.75 7.44 14.16
CA LEU A 121 -19.38 6.99 15.51
C LEU A 121 -17.98 6.36 15.58
N GLY A 122 -17.31 6.20 14.44
CA GLY A 122 -15.99 5.57 14.35
C GLY A 122 -16.03 4.28 13.52
N SER A 123 -14.89 3.59 13.50
CA SER A 123 -14.69 2.35 12.75
C SER A 123 -14.59 1.15 13.69
N MET A 124 -15.10 0.02 13.23
CA MET A 124 -15.22 -1.23 13.96
C MET A 124 -14.40 -2.33 13.28
N ASP A 125 -13.67 -3.11 14.08
CA ASP A 125 -12.95 -4.30 13.62
C ASP A 125 -13.93 -5.36 13.11
N PRO A 126 -13.83 -5.80 11.85
CA PRO A 126 -14.77 -6.74 11.27
C PRO A 126 -14.61 -8.18 11.80
N SER A 127 -13.53 -8.49 12.50
CA SER A 127 -13.26 -9.83 13.06
C SER A 127 -13.94 -10.05 14.41
N ASN A 128 -14.07 -8.99 15.23
CA ASN A 128 -14.52 -9.09 16.62
C ASN A 128 -15.59 -8.05 17.02
N GLY A 129 -15.84 -7.03 16.20
CA GLY A 129 -16.86 -6.02 16.46
C GLY A 129 -16.46 -4.91 17.43
N ASN A 130 -15.18 -4.84 17.84
CA ASN A 130 -14.69 -3.78 18.71
C ASN A 130 -14.48 -2.48 17.93
N MET A 131 -14.77 -1.34 18.56
CA MET A 131 -14.45 -0.03 17.98
C MET A 131 -12.93 0.19 18.01
N THR A 132 -12.33 0.48 16.86
CA THR A 132 -10.88 0.68 16.70
C THR A 132 -10.51 2.14 16.43
N LYS A 133 -11.45 2.94 15.91
CA LYS A 133 -11.23 4.36 15.60
C LYS A 133 -12.31 5.22 16.24
N PRO A 134 -11.97 6.45 16.67
CA PRO A 134 -12.93 7.36 17.25
C PRO A 134 -13.87 7.99 16.19
N PRO A 135 -14.97 8.61 16.63
CA PRO A 135 -15.83 9.42 15.77
C PRO A 135 -15.07 10.53 15.03
N VAL A 136 -15.46 10.78 13.78
CA VAL A 136 -14.95 11.91 12.98
C VAL A 136 -16.06 12.96 12.87
N LYS A 137 -15.85 14.10 13.51
CA LYS A 137 -16.84 15.19 13.55
C LYS A 137 -17.18 15.65 12.13
N GLY A 138 -18.48 15.75 11.84
CA GLY A 138 -18.99 16.22 10.54
C GLY A 138 -19.16 15.12 9.48
N ARG A 139 -18.55 13.93 9.65
CA ARG A 139 -18.81 12.80 8.75
C ARG A 139 -20.22 12.26 8.99
N LYS A 140 -21.00 12.14 7.91
CA LYS A 140 -22.38 11.65 7.95
C LYS A 140 -22.73 10.83 6.72
N ILE A 141 -23.73 9.97 6.87
CA ILE A 141 -24.43 9.30 5.77
C ILE A 141 -25.90 9.76 5.71
N ASN A 142 -26.48 9.68 4.53
CA ASN A 142 -27.91 9.93 4.35
C ASN A 142 -28.71 8.65 4.68
N ILE A 143 -29.54 8.74 5.72
CA ILE A 143 -30.42 7.65 6.19
C ILE A 143 -31.91 7.95 6.02
N SER A 144 -32.25 9.15 5.53
CA SER A 144 -33.62 9.59 5.23
C SER A 144 -34.15 9.01 3.94
#